data_AF-A0A3D2C8D4-F1
#
_entry.id   AF-A0A3D2C8D4-F1
#
_cell.length_a   1.000
_cell.length_b   1.000
_cell.length_c   1.000
_cell.angle_alpha   90.00
_cell.angle_beta   90.00
_cell.angle_gamma   90.00
#
_symmetry.space_group_name_H-M   'P 1'
#
loop_
_entity.id
_entity.type
_entity.pdbx_description
1 polymer ?
#
loop_
_entity_poly.entity_id
_entity_poly.type
_entity_poly.pdbx_seq_one_letter_code
_entity_poly.pdbx_strand_id
1 'polypeptide(L)'
;GVYTIGAGVRLSDLEAWAKDRLPIVARMLRYFASRQIKNRATVGGNLCNASPIGDLPPVMLALDATAVIRGPLGDRRVPMSEFFLAYRKTALQPGEVLLAVEVPEPPAGARQSAFKVSKRRELDISAVCAAMVVAMDASGNVLHARLAYGGMAATPSRAREAEAVLRRAPWTAETVEAAAEAIARDFNPINDHRGTVWYRARVAANLLRAFFDETSDASTPALPQRPVGTVVIGGRP
;
A
#
# COMPACT_ATOMS: atom_id res chain seq x y z
N GLY A 1 -15.55 -7.35 9.23
CA GLY A 1 -16.22 -6.05 9.38
C GLY A 1 -15.71 -5.05 8.37
N VAL A 2 -16.10 -3.78 8.50
CA VAL A 2 -15.62 -2.65 7.68
C VAL A 2 -15.24 -1.51 8.62
N TYR A 3 -14.06 -0.92 8.41
CA TYR A 3 -13.60 0.27 9.13
C TYR A 3 -13.87 1.52 8.30
N THR A 4 -14.53 2.52 8.87
CA THR A 4 -14.70 3.83 8.25
C THR A 4 -13.66 4.80 8.80
N ILE A 5 -12.72 5.21 7.95
CA ILE A 5 -11.64 6.14 8.31
C ILE A 5 -11.95 7.50 7.71
N GLY A 6 -12.22 8.50 8.55
CA GLY A 6 -12.53 9.86 8.08
C GLY A 6 -11.37 10.49 7.30
N ALA A 7 -11.68 11.24 6.25
CA ALA A 7 -10.70 11.91 5.40
C ALA A 7 -9.85 12.94 6.15
N GLY A 8 -10.38 13.53 7.23
CA GLY A 8 -9.67 14.46 8.10
C GLY A 8 -8.74 13.81 9.13
N VAL A 9 -8.75 12.48 9.28
CA VAL A 9 -7.89 11.76 10.23
C VAL A 9 -6.42 12.02 9.89
N ARG A 10 -5.62 12.40 10.88
CA ARG A 10 -4.19 12.62 10.70
C ARG A 10 -3.48 11.28 10.53
N LEU A 11 -2.42 11.24 9.73
CA LEU A 11 -1.71 10.01 9.46
C LEU A 11 -1.01 9.43 10.71
N SER A 12 -0.66 10.27 11.68
CA SER A 12 -0.16 9.84 13.00
C SER A 12 -1.22 9.10 13.83
N ASP A 13 -2.45 9.61 13.84
CA ASP A 13 -3.57 8.99 14.54
C ASP A 13 -3.97 7.67 13.86
N LEU A 14 -4.01 7.66 12.53
CA LEU A 14 -4.24 6.43 11.76
C LEU A 14 -3.15 5.39 12.01
N GLU A 15 -1.88 5.78 12.00
CA GLU A 15 -0.76 4.87 12.29
C GLU A 15 -0.90 4.22 13.67
N ALA A 16 -1.23 5.00 14.69
CA ALA A 16 -1.40 4.49 16.05
C ALA A 16 -2.61 3.54 16.14
N TRP A 17 -3.75 3.93 15.58
CA TRP A 17 -4.97 3.12 15.59
C TRP A 17 -4.85 1.82 14.79
N ALA A 18 -4.10 1.84 13.69
CA ALA A 18 -3.96 0.72 12.77
C ALA A 18 -3.03 -0.39 13.28
N LYS A 19 -2.18 -0.14 14.28
CA LYS A 19 -1.21 -1.14 14.77
C LYS A 19 -1.83 -2.50 15.08
N ASP A 20 -2.99 -2.48 15.73
CA ASP A 20 -3.67 -3.71 16.20
C ASP A 20 -4.81 -4.14 15.28
N ARG A 21 -5.17 -3.34 14.27
CA ARG A 21 -6.39 -3.50 13.48
C ARG A 21 -6.14 -3.67 11.98
N LEU A 22 -5.19 -2.91 11.45
CA LEU A 22 -4.74 -2.95 10.06
C LEU A 22 -3.21 -2.83 10.01
N PRO A 23 -2.46 -3.87 10.43
CA PRO A 23 -1.00 -3.80 10.55
C PRO A 23 -0.29 -3.36 9.26
N ILE A 24 -0.83 -3.71 8.09
CA ILE A 24 -0.33 -3.26 6.78
C ILE A 24 -0.32 -1.72 6.65
N VAL A 25 -1.34 -1.03 7.17
CA VAL A 25 -1.44 0.44 7.18
C VAL A 25 -0.39 1.03 8.12
N ALA A 26 -0.31 0.52 9.35
CA ALA A 26 0.67 0.97 10.34
C ALA A 26 2.11 0.79 9.84
N ARG A 27 2.40 -0.35 9.18
CA ARG A 27 3.70 -0.65 8.59
C ARG A 27 4.10 0.37 7.53
N MET A 28 3.20 0.70 6.60
CA MET A 28 3.47 1.71 5.57
C MET A 28 3.70 3.11 6.19
N LEU A 29 2.80 3.51 7.11
CA LEU A 29 2.88 4.83 7.74
C LEU A 29 4.09 5.01 8.64
N ARG A 30 4.71 3.93 9.13
CA ARG A 30 5.99 3.98 9.82
C ARG A 30 7.05 4.73 9.02
N TYR A 31 7.12 4.45 7.72
CA TYR A 31 8.11 5.03 6.80
C TYR A 31 7.56 6.23 6.02
N PHE A 32 6.32 6.65 6.29
CA PHE A 32 5.73 7.83 5.68
C PHE A 32 6.26 9.10 6.35
N ALA A 33 7.04 9.86 5.58
CA ALA A 33 7.54 11.19 5.95
C ALA A 33 8.14 11.24 7.37
N SER A 34 8.13 12.43 8.00
CA SER A 34 8.50 12.60 9.40
C SER A 34 7.27 12.57 10.30
N ARG A 35 7.48 12.42 11.61
CA ARG A 35 6.42 12.55 12.61
C ARG A 35 5.73 13.92 12.54
N GLN A 36 6.48 14.99 12.30
CA GLN A 36 5.96 16.35 12.16
C GLN A 36 4.98 16.45 10.99
N ILE A 37 5.30 15.82 9.85
CA ILE A 37 4.40 15.75 8.70
C ILE A 37 3.19 14.87 9.03
N LYS A 38 3.37 13.70 9.64
CA LYS A 38 2.26 12.81 10.04
C LYS A 38 1.28 13.45 11.04
N ASN A 39 1.72 14.41 11.84
CA ASN A 39 0.87 15.16 12.77
C ASN A 39 0.00 16.22 12.07
N ARG A 40 0.21 16.49 10.78
CA ARG A 40 -0.57 17.48 10.00
C ARG A 40 -1.21 16.90 8.74
N ALA A 41 -0.55 15.96 8.07
CA ALA A 41 -1.07 15.28 6.90
C ALA A 41 -2.29 14.44 7.25
N THR A 42 -3.30 14.46 6.40
CA THR A 42 -4.55 13.71 6.58
C THR A 42 -4.68 12.57 5.56
N VAL A 43 -5.51 11.59 5.87
CA VAL A 43 -5.85 10.48 4.97
C VAL A 43 -6.39 11.00 3.65
N GLY A 44 -7.37 11.90 3.70
CA GLY A 44 -7.97 12.49 2.52
C GLY A 44 -6.99 13.35 1.74
N GLY A 45 -6.17 14.15 2.40
CA GLY A 45 -5.13 14.93 1.73
C GLY A 45 -4.12 14.05 0.99
N ASN A 46 -3.73 12.91 1.57
CA ASN A 46 -2.83 11.96 0.92
C ASN A 46 -3.45 11.36 -0.35
N LEU A 47 -4.70 10.90 -0.27
CA LEU A 47 -5.41 10.24 -1.37
C LEU A 47 -5.83 11.25 -2.47
N CYS A 48 -6.42 12.37 -2.09
CA CYS A 48 -6.89 13.41 -3.03
C CYS A 48 -5.74 14.11 -3.77
N ASN A 49 -4.53 14.14 -3.20
CA ASN A 49 -3.35 14.62 -3.91
C ASN A 49 -2.99 13.75 -5.14
N ALA A 50 -3.46 12.49 -5.18
CA ALA A 50 -3.34 11.58 -6.32
C ALA A 50 -1.93 11.52 -6.93
N SER A 51 -0.93 11.51 -6.05
CA SER A 51 0.46 11.34 -6.46
C SER A 51 0.73 9.87 -6.80
N PRO A 52 1.36 9.56 -7.94
CA PRO A 52 1.73 8.19 -8.29
C PRO A 52 2.71 7.56 -7.29
N ILE A 53 3.45 8.38 -6.54
CA ILE A 53 4.40 7.95 -5.49
C ILE A 53 3.84 8.13 -4.07
N GLY A 54 2.52 8.33 -3.93
CA GLY A 54 1.87 8.32 -2.63
C GLY A 54 1.95 6.95 -1.98
N ASP A 55 2.21 6.90 -0.67
CA ASP A 55 2.40 5.64 0.06
C ASP A 55 1.08 4.99 0.51
N LEU A 56 0.02 5.78 0.75
CA LEU A 56 -1.28 5.25 1.20
C LEU A 56 -2.14 4.67 0.06
N PRO A 57 -2.15 5.23 -1.18
CA PRO A 57 -2.95 4.68 -2.28
C PRO A 57 -2.73 3.20 -2.57
N PRO A 58 -1.48 2.67 -2.67
CA PRO A 58 -1.28 1.23 -2.89
C PRO A 58 -1.87 0.40 -1.74
N VAL A 59 -1.75 0.86 -0.49
CA VAL A 59 -2.34 0.15 0.66
C VAL A 59 -3.86 0.09 0.56
N MET A 60 -4.51 1.20 0.19
CA MET A 60 -5.97 1.26 0.03
C MET A 60 -6.45 0.40 -1.16
N LEU A 61 -5.66 0.32 -2.23
CA LEU A 61 -5.92 -0.58 -3.35
C LEU A 61 -5.78 -2.06 -2.97
N ALA A 62 -4.75 -2.40 -2.17
CA ALA A 62 -4.52 -3.75 -1.71
C ALA A 62 -5.60 -4.26 -0.75
N LEU A 63 -6.19 -3.35 0.03
CA LEU A 63 -7.27 -3.63 0.96
C LEU A 63 -8.68 -3.54 0.33
N ASP A 64 -8.80 -3.40 -0.99
CA ASP A 64 -10.10 -3.20 -1.68
C ASP A 64 -10.94 -2.08 -1.04
N ALA A 65 -10.29 -1.00 -0.62
CA ALA A 65 -10.96 0.11 0.05
C ALA A 65 -11.93 0.85 -0.88
N THR A 66 -12.89 1.55 -0.30
CA THR A 66 -13.91 2.34 -1.02
C THR A 66 -13.88 3.78 -0.53
N ALA A 67 -13.76 4.73 -1.44
CA ALA A 67 -13.87 6.16 -1.16
C ALA A 67 -15.34 6.54 -0.98
N VAL A 68 -15.66 7.18 0.15
CA VAL A 68 -16.97 7.76 0.43
C VAL A 68 -16.90 9.24 0.14
N ILE A 69 -17.64 9.69 -0.87
CA ILE A 69 -17.58 11.03 -1.43
C ILE A 69 -18.92 11.72 -1.20
N ARG A 70 -18.89 12.93 -0.63
CA ARG A 70 -20.05 13.82 -0.52
C ARG A 70 -20.04 14.77 -1.71
N GLY A 71 -21.15 14.81 -2.43
CA GLY A 71 -21.43 15.81 -3.44
C GLY A 71 -22.71 16.59 -3.14
N PRO A 72 -23.09 17.53 -4.03
CA PRO A 72 -24.30 18.33 -3.88
C PRO A 72 -25.60 17.51 -3.94
N LEU A 73 -25.56 16.33 -4.57
CA LEU A 73 -26.71 15.42 -4.72
C LEU A 73 -26.72 14.27 -3.70
N GLY A 74 -25.82 14.28 -2.71
CA GLY A 74 -25.71 13.25 -1.69
C GLY A 74 -24.36 12.52 -1.69
N ASP A 75 -24.32 11.39 -0.99
CA ASP A 75 -23.13 10.55 -0.88
C ASP A 75 -23.06 9.50 -1.99
N ARG A 76 -21.85 9.26 -2.49
CA ARG A 76 -21.56 8.13 -3.38
C ARG A 76 -20.31 7.39 -2.94
N ARG A 77 -20.23 6.13 -3.34
CA ARG A 77 -19.13 5.22 -3.05
C ARG A 77 -18.38 4.89 -4.34
N VAL A 78 -17.06 4.98 -4.30
CA VAL A 78 -16.17 4.68 -5.44
C VAL A 78 -15.10 3.71 -4.98
N PRO A 79 -14.96 2.52 -5.61
CA PRO A 79 -13.85 1.63 -5.31
C PRO A 79 -12.52 2.36 -5.50
N MET A 80 -11.54 2.11 -4.62
CA MET A 80 -10.24 2.79 -4.72
C MET A 80 -9.54 2.50 -6.07
N SER A 81 -9.83 1.35 -6.69
CA SER A 81 -9.37 0.99 -8.04
C SER A 81 -9.88 1.90 -9.16
N GLU A 82 -10.92 2.68 -8.89
CA GLU A 82 -11.54 3.63 -9.84
C GLU A 82 -11.36 5.09 -9.38
N PHE A 83 -10.78 5.32 -8.19
CA PHE A 83 -10.63 6.65 -7.64
C PHE A 83 -9.49 7.45 -8.29
N PHE A 84 -8.42 6.79 -8.74
CA PHE A 84 -7.27 7.43 -9.38
C PHE A 84 -7.36 7.33 -10.90
N LEU A 85 -7.73 8.43 -11.56
CA LEU A 85 -8.02 8.42 -13.01
C LEU A 85 -6.79 8.71 -13.87
N ALA A 86 -5.93 9.62 -13.41
CA ALA A 86 -4.70 9.98 -14.10
C ALA A 86 -3.72 10.65 -13.11
N TYR A 87 -2.53 11.01 -13.59
CA TYR A 87 -1.56 11.76 -12.79
C TYR A 87 -2.20 13.01 -12.17
N ARG A 88 -2.24 13.06 -10.82
CA ARG A 88 -2.89 14.13 -10.04
C ARG A 88 -4.37 14.36 -10.33
N LYS A 89 -5.08 13.36 -10.85
CA LYS A 89 -6.52 13.42 -11.13
C LYS A 89 -7.25 12.29 -10.41
N THR A 90 -8.23 12.67 -9.59
CA THR A 90 -9.14 11.72 -8.93
C THR A 90 -10.50 11.66 -9.62
N ALA A 91 -11.36 10.77 -9.16
CA ALA A 91 -12.76 10.67 -9.56
C ALA A 91 -13.67 11.77 -8.97
N LEU A 92 -13.14 12.66 -8.13
CA LEU A 92 -13.90 13.80 -7.57
C LEU A 92 -14.33 14.76 -8.69
N GLN A 93 -15.60 15.14 -8.65
CA GLN A 93 -16.21 16.15 -9.51
C GLN A 93 -16.26 17.52 -8.80
N PRO A 94 -16.50 18.62 -9.53
CA PRO A 94 -16.70 19.92 -8.92
C PRO A 94 -17.79 19.90 -7.84
N GLY A 95 -17.49 20.48 -6.67
CA GLY A 95 -18.40 20.48 -5.52
C GLY A 95 -18.39 19.20 -4.68
N GLU A 96 -17.56 18.22 -5.02
CA GLU A 96 -17.39 17.01 -4.23
C GLU A 96 -16.19 17.06 -3.27
N VAL A 97 -16.34 16.39 -2.13
CA VAL A 97 -15.29 16.19 -1.14
C VAL A 97 -15.22 14.74 -0.71
N LEU A 98 -14.01 14.24 -0.50
CA LEU A 98 -13.81 12.92 0.13
C LEU A 98 -14.17 13.04 1.62
N LEU A 99 -15.18 12.30 2.07
CA LEU A 99 -15.58 12.25 3.48
C LEU A 99 -14.77 11.24 4.27
N ALA A 100 -14.60 10.05 3.72
CA ALA A 100 -14.00 8.92 4.41
C ALA A 100 -13.52 7.86 3.40
N VAL A 101 -12.80 6.87 3.92
CA VAL A 101 -12.48 5.64 3.23
C VAL A 101 -13.03 4.48 4.06
N GLU A 102 -13.84 3.64 3.44
CA GLU A 102 -14.31 2.38 3.99
C GLU A 102 -13.32 1.28 3.62
N VAL A 103 -12.72 0.64 4.62
CA VAL A 103 -11.71 -0.40 4.46
C VAL A 103 -12.28 -1.70 5.01
N PRO A 104 -12.57 -2.70 4.16
CA PRO A 104 -12.99 -4.01 4.64
C PRO A 104 -11.85 -4.68 5.40
N GLU A 105 -12.20 -5.49 6.41
CA GLU A 105 -11.22 -6.39 7.00
C GLU A 105 -10.71 -7.37 5.94
N PRO A 106 -9.39 -7.61 5.87
CA PRO A 106 -8.84 -8.66 5.03
C PRO A 106 -9.49 -10.02 5.34
N PRO A 107 -9.54 -10.96 4.38
CA PRO A 107 -9.99 -12.31 4.64
C PRO A 107 -9.28 -12.92 5.85
N ALA A 108 -9.98 -13.74 6.64
CA ALA A 108 -9.39 -14.39 7.81
C ALA A 108 -8.17 -15.22 7.39
N GLY A 109 -7.07 -15.09 8.12
CA GLY A 109 -5.79 -15.75 7.80
C GLY A 109 -5.05 -15.18 6.59
N ALA A 110 -5.50 -14.06 6.00
CA ALA A 110 -4.79 -13.42 4.91
C ALA A 110 -3.40 -12.95 5.35
N ARG A 111 -2.41 -13.31 4.54
CA ARG A 111 -1.05 -12.77 4.59
C ARG A 111 -1.08 -11.35 4.05
N GLN A 112 -0.45 -10.42 4.75
CA GLN A 112 -0.43 -9.01 4.37
C GLN A 112 0.90 -8.34 4.71
N SER A 113 1.42 -7.51 3.81
CA SER A 113 2.60 -6.68 4.08
C SER A 113 2.63 -5.47 3.16
N ALA A 114 3.41 -4.48 3.57
CA ALA A 114 3.63 -3.25 2.83
C ALA A 114 5.12 -2.95 2.78
N PHE A 115 5.58 -2.45 1.65
CA PHE A 115 6.98 -2.22 1.36
C PHE A 115 7.19 -0.83 0.77
N LYS A 116 8.20 -0.14 1.28
CA LYS A 116 8.66 1.14 0.75
C LYS A 116 10.13 1.04 0.42
N VAL A 117 10.46 1.30 -0.84
CA VAL A 117 11.83 1.31 -1.34
C VAL A 117 12.18 2.72 -1.80
N SER A 118 13.19 3.29 -1.17
CA SER A 118 13.72 4.63 -1.42
C SER A 118 15.23 4.64 -1.16
N LYS A 119 15.94 5.70 -1.59
CA LYS A 119 17.41 5.77 -1.44
C LYS A 119 17.83 5.83 0.03
N ARG A 120 17.02 6.46 0.87
CA ARG A 120 17.17 6.45 2.32
C ARG A 120 15.97 5.76 2.95
N ARG A 121 16.20 5.12 4.10
CA ARG A 121 15.18 4.36 4.83
C ARG A 121 14.02 5.23 5.30
N GLU A 122 14.30 6.45 5.71
CA GLU A 122 13.35 7.35 6.35
C GLU A 122 13.41 8.74 5.73
N LEU A 123 12.32 9.51 5.87
CA LEU A 123 12.20 10.87 5.33
C LEU A 123 12.48 10.94 3.82
N ASP A 124 12.07 9.92 3.06
CA ASP A 124 12.32 9.84 1.63
C ASP A 124 11.04 9.47 0.86
N ILE A 125 11.03 9.82 -0.42
CA ILE A 125 9.94 9.53 -1.34
C ILE A 125 10.22 8.18 -2.00
N SER A 126 9.19 7.33 -2.06
CA SER A 126 9.25 6.01 -2.67
C SER A 126 9.71 6.09 -4.12
N ALA A 127 10.73 5.30 -4.47
CA ALA A 127 10.97 4.88 -5.84
C ALA A 127 9.90 3.84 -6.21
N VAL A 128 9.73 2.82 -5.38
CA VAL A 128 8.65 1.83 -5.50
C VAL A 128 8.01 1.67 -4.12
N CYS A 129 6.68 1.70 -4.10
CA CYS A 129 5.86 1.36 -2.95
C CYS A 129 4.99 0.16 -3.34
N ALA A 130 4.83 -0.82 -2.46
CA ALA A 130 3.97 -1.97 -2.70
C ALA A 130 3.15 -2.30 -1.45
N ALA A 131 1.94 -2.81 -1.66
CA ALA A 131 1.09 -3.36 -0.62
C ALA A 131 0.42 -4.62 -1.16
N MET A 132 0.43 -5.68 -0.36
CA MET A 132 0.02 -7.00 -0.80
C MET A 132 -0.88 -7.64 0.25
N VAL A 133 -1.98 -8.25 -0.21
CA VAL A 133 -2.89 -9.07 0.59
C VAL A 133 -3.17 -10.35 -0.18
N VAL A 134 -2.81 -11.49 0.39
CA VAL A 134 -3.02 -12.82 -0.21
C VAL A 134 -3.68 -13.72 0.81
N ALA A 135 -4.76 -14.39 0.41
CA ALA A 135 -5.43 -15.40 1.22
C ALA A 135 -5.59 -16.69 0.42
N MET A 136 -5.36 -17.81 1.09
CA MET A 136 -5.47 -19.14 0.50
C MET A 136 -6.73 -19.86 1.02
N ASP A 137 -7.23 -20.81 0.25
CA ASP A 137 -8.22 -21.78 0.71
C ASP A 137 -7.58 -22.88 1.58
N ALA A 138 -8.39 -23.81 2.08
CA ALA A 138 -7.94 -24.92 2.91
C ALA A 138 -6.96 -25.88 2.20
N SER A 139 -6.94 -25.87 0.86
CA SER A 139 -6.03 -26.67 0.04
C SER A 139 -4.72 -25.94 -0.28
N GLY A 140 -4.54 -24.71 0.21
CA GLY A 140 -3.37 -23.88 -0.05
C GLY A 140 -3.39 -23.14 -1.39
N ASN A 141 -4.53 -23.12 -2.10
CA ASN A 141 -4.66 -22.37 -3.36
C ASN A 141 -5.09 -20.92 -3.08
N VAL A 142 -4.56 -19.98 -3.84
CA VAL A 142 -4.86 -18.55 -3.65
C VAL A 142 -6.30 -18.24 -4.05
N LEU A 143 -7.12 -17.87 -3.05
CA LEU A 143 -8.51 -17.46 -3.22
C LEU A 143 -8.63 -15.95 -3.44
N HIS A 144 -7.75 -15.17 -2.80
CA HIS A 144 -7.72 -13.72 -2.84
C HIS A 144 -6.28 -13.26 -3.05
N ALA A 145 -6.05 -12.41 -4.06
CA ALA A 145 -4.77 -11.77 -4.30
C ALA A 145 -5.02 -10.30 -4.66
N ARG A 146 -4.36 -9.41 -3.93
CA ARG A 146 -4.30 -7.99 -4.21
C ARG A 146 -2.86 -7.53 -4.14
N LEU A 147 -2.31 -7.13 -5.27
CA LEU A 147 -0.91 -6.72 -5.43
C LEU A 147 -0.90 -5.29 -5.96
N ALA A 148 -0.78 -4.30 -5.08
CA ALA A 148 -0.87 -2.90 -5.45
C ALA A 148 0.48 -2.19 -5.38
N TYR A 149 0.74 -1.32 -6.34
CA TYR A 149 2.02 -0.63 -6.49
C TYR A 149 1.86 0.88 -6.68
N GLY A 150 2.83 1.63 -6.15
CA GLY A 150 3.05 3.05 -6.38
C GLY A 150 4.44 3.28 -6.99
N GLY A 151 4.58 4.34 -7.79
CA GLY A 151 5.81 4.65 -8.53
C GLY A 151 6.06 3.78 -9.75
N MET A 152 5.09 2.96 -10.14
CA MET A 152 5.20 2.01 -11.27
C MET A 152 4.41 2.45 -12.52
N ALA A 153 3.50 3.42 -12.39
CA ALA A 153 2.70 3.97 -13.48
C ALA A 153 2.30 5.44 -13.18
N ALA A 154 1.53 6.05 -14.08
CA ALA A 154 1.00 7.42 -13.91
C ALA A 154 0.04 7.56 -12.72
N THR A 155 -0.57 6.46 -12.30
CA THR A 155 -1.41 6.32 -11.11
C THR A 155 -0.96 5.13 -10.28
N PRO A 156 -1.24 5.09 -8.97
CA PRO A 156 -1.14 3.85 -8.21
C PRO A 156 -2.15 2.85 -8.76
N SER A 157 -1.75 1.60 -8.93
CA SER A 157 -2.58 0.57 -9.56
C SER A 157 -2.24 -0.83 -9.05
N ARG A 158 -3.15 -1.77 -9.33
CA ARG A 158 -2.95 -3.20 -9.05
C ARG A 158 -2.26 -3.90 -10.21
N ALA A 159 -1.41 -4.89 -9.90
CA ALA A 159 -0.78 -5.80 -10.83
C ALA A 159 -1.77 -6.92 -11.18
N ARG A 160 -2.71 -6.63 -12.09
CA ARG A 160 -3.86 -7.51 -12.39
C ARG A 160 -3.43 -8.78 -13.13
N GLU A 161 -2.43 -8.69 -14.00
CA GLU A 161 -1.86 -9.85 -14.69
C GLU A 161 -1.19 -10.77 -13.67
N ALA A 162 -0.42 -10.22 -12.73
CA ALA A 162 0.16 -10.99 -11.63
C ALA A 162 -0.91 -11.60 -10.69
N GLU A 163 -1.94 -10.82 -10.31
CA GLU A 163 -3.09 -11.32 -9.53
C GLU A 163 -3.80 -12.48 -10.24
N ALA A 164 -3.92 -12.43 -11.57
CA ALA A 164 -4.55 -13.48 -12.37
C ALA A 164 -3.73 -14.77 -12.40
N VAL A 165 -2.39 -14.68 -12.48
CA VAL A 165 -1.49 -15.84 -12.38
C VAL A 165 -1.63 -16.54 -11.03
N LEU A 166 -1.75 -15.78 -9.94
CA LEU A 166 -1.92 -16.35 -8.61
C LEU A 166 -3.29 -17.00 -8.40
N ARG A 167 -4.36 -16.43 -8.98
CA ARG A 167 -5.73 -16.85 -8.70
C ARG A 167 -5.94 -18.34 -8.96
N ARG A 168 -6.38 -19.07 -7.92
CA ARG A 168 -6.61 -20.53 -7.90
C ARG A 168 -5.36 -21.40 -8.09
N ALA A 169 -4.17 -20.80 -8.17
CA ALA A 169 -2.91 -21.53 -8.17
C ALA A 169 -2.44 -21.80 -6.72
N PRO A 170 -1.65 -22.86 -6.49
CA PRO A 170 -1.09 -23.14 -5.17
C PRO A 170 -0.09 -22.05 -4.76
N TRP A 171 -0.09 -21.65 -3.49
CA TRP A 171 0.83 -20.61 -2.99
C TRP A 171 2.24 -21.17 -2.77
N THR A 172 3.00 -21.34 -3.86
CA THR A 172 4.37 -21.89 -3.88
C THR A 172 5.38 -20.91 -4.50
N ALA A 173 6.67 -21.18 -4.31
CA ALA A 173 7.75 -20.38 -4.89
C ALA A 173 7.68 -20.31 -6.42
N GLU A 174 7.32 -21.41 -7.09
CA GLU A 174 7.18 -21.47 -8.55
C GLU A 174 6.03 -20.57 -9.03
N THR A 175 4.90 -20.61 -8.33
CA THR A 175 3.72 -19.78 -8.66
C THR A 175 4.00 -18.30 -8.41
N VAL A 176 4.71 -17.99 -7.33
CA VAL A 176 5.17 -16.63 -7.00
C VAL A 176 6.14 -16.11 -8.05
N GLU A 177 7.06 -16.94 -8.54
CA GLU A 177 8.00 -16.55 -9.60
C GLU A 177 7.26 -16.23 -10.91
N ALA A 178 6.31 -17.07 -11.32
CA ALA A 178 5.47 -16.82 -12.50
C ALA A 178 4.67 -15.51 -12.37
N ALA A 179 4.13 -15.21 -11.18
CA ALA A 179 3.45 -13.95 -10.92
C ALA A 179 4.43 -12.76 -10.90
N ALA A 180 5.65 -12.95 -10.38
CA ALA A 180 6.68 -11.92 -10.35
C ALA A 180 7.15 -11.54 -11.75
N GLU A 181 7.21 -12.49 -12.69
CA GLU A 181 7.43 -12.23 -14.11
C GLU A 181 6.26 -11.49 -14.76
N ALA A 182 5.02 -11.83 -14.39
CA ALA A 182 3.81 -11.22 -14.93
C ALA A 182 3.69 -9.71 -14.62
N ILE A 183 4.27 -9.24 -13.50
CA ILE A 183 4.31 -7.82 -13.11
C ILE A 183 4.85 -6.93 -14.24
N ALA A 184 5.75 -7.44 -15.08
CA ALA A 184 6.31 -6.67 -16.20
C ALA A 184 5.25 -6.28 -17.26
N ARG A 185 4.12 -7.00 -17.33
CA ARG A 185 2.99 -6.68 -18.21
C ARG A 185 2.01 -5.70 -17.59
N ASP A 186 2.04 -5.52 -16.27
CA ASP A 186 1.14 -4.63 -15.54
C ASP A 186 1.58 -3.17 -15.56
N PHE A 187 2.88 -2.91 -15.72
CA PHE A 187 3.46 -1.59 -15.48
C PHE A 187 4.48 -1.17 -16.55
N ASN A 188 4.50 0.14 -16.82
CA ASN A 188 5.51 0.79 -17.65
C ASN A 188 6.10 2.00 -16.89
N PRO A 189 7.04 1.77 -15.94
CA PRO A 189 7.60 2.85 -15.13
C PRO A 189 8.49 3.78 -15.96
N ILE A 190 8.85 4.93 -15.36
CA ILE A 190 9.75 5.92 -15.98
C ILE A 190 11.13 5.93 -15.32
N ASN A 191 12.13 6.45 -16.04
CA ASN A 191 13.41 6.83 -15.44
C ASN A 191 13.26 8.17 -14.72
N ASP A 192 13.84 8.28 -13.53
CA ASP A 192 14.09 9.56 -12.87
C ASP A 192 15.33 9.47 -11.95
N HIS A 193 15.61 10.55 -11.23
CA HIS A 193 16.72 10.57 -10.27
C HIS A 193 16.54 9.60 -9.08
N ARG A 194 15.35 9.03 -8.85
CA ARG A 194 15.06 8.09 -7.76
C ARG A 194 15.31 6.64 -8.19
N GLY A 195 15.10 6.32 -9.46
CA GLY A 195 15.38 4.99 -9.99
C GLY A 195 15.11 4.89 -11.49
N THR A 196 15.85 3.99 -12.14
CA THR A 196 15.64 3.65 -13.55
C THR A 196 14.43 2.72 -13.74
N VAL A 197 13.94 2.61 -14.97
CA VAL A 197 12.90 1.64 -15.37
C VAL A 197 13.31 0.22 -14.97
N TRP A 198 14.54 -0.17 -15.31
CA TRP A 198 15.10 -1.48 -14.95
C TRP A 198 15.07 -1.72 -13.44
N TYR A 199 15.52 -0.73 -12.65
CA TYR A 199 15.55 -0.84 -11.20
C TYR A 199 14.14 -0.98 -10.61
N ARG A 200 13.20 -0.13 -11.06
CA ARG A 200 11.80 -0.15 -10.60
C ARG A 200 11.13 -1.48 -10.91
N ALA A 201 11.27 -1.98 -12.13
CA ALA A 201 10.73 -3.28 -12.56
C ALA A 201 11.31 -4.43 -11.72
N ARG A 202 12.64 -4.45 -11.52
CA ARG A 202 13.30 -5.49 -10.72
C ARG A 202 12.86 -5.44 -9.26
N VAL A 203 12.76 -4.25 -8.67
CA VAL A 203 12.28 -4.05 -7.30
C VAL A 203 10.83 -4.52 -7.16
N ALA A 204 9.93 -4.16 -8.06
CA ALA A 204 8.52 -4.55 -7.97
C ALA A 204 8.35 -6.08 -7.93
N ALA A 205 9.07 -6.81 -8.78
CA ALA A 205 9.11 -8.27 -8.78
C ALA A 205 9.74 -8.84 -7.49
N ASN A 206 10.86 -8.27 -7.05
CA ASN A 206 11.52 -8.71 -5.81
C ASN A 206 10.68 -8.47 -4.55
N LEU A 207 9.83 -7.44 -4.53
CA LEU A 207 8.93 -7.20 -3.40
C LEU A 207 7.85 -8.30 -3.27
N LEU A 208 7.43 -8.92 -4.38
CA LEU A 208 6.53 -10.07 -4.32
C LEU A 208 7.24 -11.31 -3.77
N ARG A 209 8.49 -11.54 -4.17
CA ARG A 209 9.35 -12.60 -3.60
C ARG A 209 9.57 -12.37 -2.10
N ALA A 210 9.94 -11.15 -1.71
CA ALA A 210 10.12 -10.78 -0.31
C ALA A 210 8.82 -10.93 0.51
N PHE A 211 7.66 -10.64 -0.08
CA PHE A 211 6.37 -10.89 0.55
C PHE A 211 6.13 -12.38 0.80
N PHE A 212 6.42 -13.24 -0.18
CA PHE A 212 6.32 -14.69 -0.02
C PHE A 212 7.23 -15.19 1.12
N ASP A 213 8.48 -14.74 1.15
CA ASP A 213 9.45 -15.13 2.18
C ASP A 213 9.06 -14.61 3.57
N GLU A 214 8.73 -13.32 3.72
CA GLU A 214 8.39 -12.69 5.02
C GLU A 214 7.10 -13.25 5.62
N THR A 215 6.17 -13.72 4.77
CA THR A 215 4.89 -14.28 5.22
C THR A 215 4.85 -15.80 5.21
N SER A 216 5.98 -16.45 4.92
CA SER A 216 6.13 -17.89 5.12
C SER A 216 6.21 -18.21 6.62
N ASP A 217 5.87 -19.44 7.00
CA ASP A 217 5.92 -19.87 8.40
C ASP A 217 7.37 -20.00 8.92
N ALA A 218 8.37 -19.80 8.06
CA ALA A 218 9.77 -19.75 8.42
C ALA A 218 10.15 -18.36 8.95
N SER A 219 10.69 -18.29 10.17
CA SER A 219 11.06 -17.00 10.77
C SER A 219 12.16 -16.32 9.96
N THR A 220 11.84 -15.22 9.29
CA THR A 220 12.87 -14.34 8.73
C THR A 220 13.37 -13.41 9.83
N PRO A 221 14.70 -13.31 10.09
CA PRO A 221 15.24 -12.38 11.07
C PRO A 221 14.84 -10.93 10.75
N ALA A 222 14.10 -10.29 11.65
CA ALA A 222 13.74 -8.89 11.50
C ALA A 222 14.91 -8.00 11.95
N LEU A 223 15.28 -7.01 11.12
CA LEU A 223 16.21 -5.98 11.56
C LEU A 223 15.59 -5.18 12.72
N PRO A 224 16.35 -4.89 13.79
CA PRO A 224 15.84 -4.12 14.91
C PRO A 224 15.45 -2.72 14.43
N GLN A 225 14.18 -2.39 14.60
CA GLN A 225 13.67 -1.10 14.15
C GLN A 225 14.01 -0.03 15.19
N ARG A 226 14.91 0.89 14.84
CA ARG A 226 15.30 2.02 15.70
C ARG A 226 14.54 3.29 15.32
N PRO A 227 13.98 4.06 16.28
CA PRO A 227 13.38 5.37 15.99
C PRO A 227 14.46 6.33 15.50
N VAL A 228 14.19 7.10 14.44
CA VAL A 228 15.07 8.20 14.03
C VAL A 228 14.53 9.48 14.67
N GLY A 229 15.25 9.95 15.69
CA GLY A 229 14.99 11.26 16.31
C GLY A 229 14.20 11.24 17.62
N THR A 230 14.29 10.19 18.44
CA THR A 230 13.91 10.30 19.86
C THR A 230 15.15 10.66 20.66
N VAL A 231 15.21 11.87 21.22
CA VAL A 231 16.07 12.11 22.39
C VAL A 231 15.48 11.23 23.49
N VAL A 232 16.19 10.18 23.88
CA VAL A 232 15.85 9.42 25.08
C VAL A 232 16.24 10.30 26.27
N ILE A 233 15.33 11.17 26.71
CA ILE A 233 15.50 11.88 27.98
C ILE A 233 15.14 10.88 29.07
N GLY A 234 16.13 10.12 29.56
CA GLY A 234 15.85 9.08 30.56
C GLY A 234 16.94 8.06 30.90
N GLY A 235 18.20 8.29 30.56
CA GLY A 235 19.33 7.55 31.14
C GLY A 235 20.10 8.48 32.07
N ARG A 236 20.16 8.17 33.38
CA ARG A 236 21.06 8.88 34.31
C ARG A 236 22.52 8.65 33.87
N PRO A 237 23.42 9.64 34.08
CA PRO A 237 24.84 9.53 33.74
C PRO A 237 25.53 8.37 34.48
#